data_AF-A0A932XXJ5-F1
#
_entry.id   AF-A0A932XXJ5-F1
#
_cell.length_a   1.000
_cell.length_b   1.000
_cell.length_c   1.000
_cell.angle_alpha   90.00
_cell.angle_beta   90.00
_cell.angle_gamma   90.00
#
_symmetry.space_group_name_H-M   'P 1'
#
loop_
_entity.id
_entity.type
_entity.pdbx_description
1 polymer ?
#
loop_
_entity_poly.entity_id
_entity_poly.type
_entity_poly.pdbx_seq_one_letter_code
_entity_poly.pdbx_strand_id
1 'polypeptide(L)'
;MYNRGNAAVDLDGWSIQDSSSTVYGISEEDFALTTVSPGGYFVIPRERSSIALNNTGGDAVKLYWPNGELVDAAFYGGSAAEEQSWSRFDSGWQWATPTRGVENQPLAQSDETDNPDEETGSTFLVPVTAALPPEGSLFLTELLPNPDGRDDHEWIELHASSTEPIDLTGWSLDDGDGGSKPYRIPVGTAVAPGAYVVFNKEATGLSLNNALDSARLIDPNGRIWDQVSYEKAPSGNSYAYDALQDEWSWVSQQTPGGANVFEKAPDVSDPEVAVALSVSDGTATGLVAAKGIVLMPAGILAKRSMYIASEETGDLQTTEVYNYHSEFPKLHAGDRIEAVGTVSEQNGSIRLSITDEASIIILDTNRLIVSTESDIAGLNEDMSRSWVTIAGTVSRVS
;
A
#
# COMPACT_ATOMS: atom_id res chain seq x y z
N MET A 1 -15.77 4.56 13.10
CA MET A 1 -15.51 5.46 11.95
C MET A 1 -15.07 6.81 12.47
N TYR A 2 -14.15 7.48 11.77
CA TYR A 2 -13.58 8.77 12.17
C TYR A 2 -13.71 9.78 11.02
N ASN A 3 -14.24 10.97 11.30
CA ASN A 3 -14.35 12.02 10.30
C ASN A 3 -13.05 12.82 10.20
N ARG A 4 -12.22 12.51 9.19
CA ARG A 4 -10.98 13.24 8.86
C ARG A 4 -11.22 14.56 8.12
N GLY A 5 -12.44 14.82 7.67
CA GLY A 5 -12.80 16.02 6.93
C GLY A 5 -12.94 17.25 7.83
N ASN A 6 -13.06 18.42 7.20
CA ASN A 6 -13.27 19.71 7.86
C ASN A 6 -14.76 20.10 7.98
N ALA A 7 -15.67 19.26 7.51
CA ALA A 7 -17.11 19.46 7.58
C ALA A 7 -17.79 18.27 8.29
N ALA A 8 -18.96 18.51 8.87
CA ALA A 8 -19.77 17.44 9.44
C ALA A 8 -20.27 16.51 8.32
N VAL A 9 -20.26 15.21 8.57
CA VAL A 9 -20.69 14.17 7.62
C VAL A 9 -21.90 13.47 8.20
N ASP A 10 -22.99 13.41 7.44
CA ASP A 10 -24.14 12.57 7.78
C ASP A 10 -23.96 11.17 7.20
N LEU A 11 -24.06 10.17 8.07
CA LEU A 11 -23.87 8.76 7.72
C LEU A 11 -25.18 8.03 7.40
N ASP A 12 -26.33 8.70 7.41
CA ASP A 12 -27.59 8.08 6.98
C ASP A 12 -27.48 7.55 5.53
N GLY A 13 -27.87 6.30 5.34
CA GLY A 13 -27.80 5.60 4.05
C GLY A 13 -26.43 5.02 3.70
N TRP A 14 -25.37 5.28 4.47
CA TRP A 14 -24.08 4.59 4.29
C TRP A 14 -24.18 3.14 4.76
N SER A 15 -23.23 2.29 4.38
CA SER A 15 -23.23 0.90 4.86
C SER A 15 -21.85 0.38 5.22
N ILE A 16 -21.82 -0.59 6.12
CA ILE A 16 -20.64 -1.39 6.43
C ILE A 16 -20.88 -2.85 6.08
N GLN A 17 -19.82 -3.54 5.66
CA GLN A 17 -19.87 -4.96 5.32
C GLN A 17 -18.65 -5.68 5.88
N ASP A 18 -18.84 -6.89 6.41
CA ASP A 18 -17.77 -7.80 6.78
C ASP A 18 -17.43 -8.81 5.67
N SER A 19 -16.43 -9.66 5.90
CA SER A 19 -16.07 -10.72 4.93
C SER A 19 -17.16 -11.78 4.75
N SER A 20 -18.12 -11.88 5.67
CA SER A 20 -19.25 -12.82 5.61
C SER A 20 -20.39 -12.35 4.68
N SER A 21 -20.21 -11.22 3.98
CA SER A 21 -21.21 -10.55 3.14
C SER A 21 -22.38 -9.92 3.90
N THR A 22 -22.34 -9.86 5.24
CA THR A 22 -23.37 -9.20 6.04
C THR A 22 -23.26 -7.69 5.88
N VAL A 23 -24.25 -7.07 5.23
CA VAL A 23 -24.31 -5.62 5.04
C VAL A 23 -25.21 -4.99 6.11
N TYR A 24 -24.70 -3.99 6.81
CA TYR A 24 -25.48 -3.16 7.71
C TYR A 24 -25.56 -1.74 7.16
N GLY A 25 -26.78 -1.28 6.88
CA GLY A 25 -27.07 0.12 6.51
C GLY A 25 -27.24 0.97 7.76
N ILE A 26 -26.55 2.10 7.81
CA ILE A 26 -26.68 3.08 8.89
C ILE A 26 -27.94 3.89 8.62
N SER A 27 -28.81 3.98 9.63
CA SER A 27 -30.06 4.72 9.53
C SER A 27 -30.35 5.58 10.77
N GLU A 28 -30.99 6.73 10.58
CA GLU A 28 -31.57 7.54 11.66
C GLU A 28 -32.61 6.77 12.50
N GLU A 29 -33.16 5.64 12.01
CA GLU A 29 -34.03 4.78 12.81
C GLU A 29 -33.27 4.02 13.91
N ASP A 30 -31.98 3.75 13.69
CA ASP A 30 -31.12 2.98 14.59
C ASP A 30 -30.31 3.85 15.56
N PHE A 31 -30.07 5.11 15.19
CA PHE A 31 -29.25 6.06 15.94
C PHE A 31 -29.94 7.40 16.12
N ALA A 32 -29.86 7.96 17.33
CA ALA A 32 -30.43 9.28 17.63
C ALA A 32 -29.78 10.43 16.84
N LEU A 33 -28.56 10.21 16.32
CA LEU A 33 -27.84 11.11 15.44
C LEU A 33 -26.87 10.30 14.58
N THR A 34 -26.91 10.49 13.26
CA THR A 34 -25.99 9.90 12.27
C THR A 34 -24.89 10.87 11.81
N THR A 35 -25.00 12.14 12.20
CA THR A 35 -24.01 13.18 11.88
C THR A 35 -22.76 13.09 12.75
N VAL A 36 -21.59 13.12 12.10
CA VAL A 36 -20.26 13.12 12.73
C VAL A 36 -19.57 14.45 12.43
N SER A 37 -19.30 15.25 13.46
CA SER A 37 -18.52 16.49 13.32
C SER A 37 -17.07 16.23 12.85
N PRO A 38 -16.36 17.24 12.31
CA PRO A 38 -14.93 17.15 12.04
C PRO A 38 -14.16 16.64 13.26
N GLY A 39 -13.28 15.65 13.09
CA GLY A 39 -12.57 15.02 14.20
C GLY A 39 -13.43 14.13 15.10
N GLY A 40 -14.71 13.93 14.76
CA GLY A 40 -15.65 13.12 15.51
C GLY A 40 -15.55 11.63 15.19
N TYR A 41 -16.03 10.82 16.12
CA TYR A 41 -16.11 9.36 15.98
C TYR A 41 -17.55 8.89 15.99
N PHE A 42 -17.84 7.89 15.17
CA PHE A 42 -19.11 7.18 15.15
C PHE A 42 -18.90 5.69 15.41
N VAL A 43 -19.72 5.13 16.30
CA VAL A 43 -19.59 3.75 16.76
C VAL A 43 -20.83 2.95 16.43
N ILE A 44 -20.63 1.86 15.69
CA ILE A 44 -21.65 0.86 15.39
C ILE A 44 -21.36 -0.36 16.25
N PRO A 45 -22.17 -0.63 17.30
CA PRO A 45 -22.00 -1.83 18.08
C PRO A 45 -22.56 -3.07 17.37
N ARG A 46 -22.02 -4.25 17.69
CA ARG A 46 -22.47 -5.54 17.16
C ARG A 46 -23.96 -5.79 17.42
N GLU A 47 -24.49 -5.37 18.56
CA GLU A 47 -25.92 -5.56 18.87
C GLU A 47 -26.84 -4.80 17.90
N ARG A 48 -26.30 -3.84 17.14
CA ARG A 48 -27.01 -3.11 16.09
C ARG A 48 -26.74 -3.70 14.72
N SER A 49 -25.47 -3.86 14.35
CA SER A 49 -25.13 -4.31 12.99
C SER A 49 -25.32 -5.81 12.76
N SER A 50 -25.34 -6.61 13.82
CA SER A 50 -25.20 -8.07 13.78
C SER A 50 -23.91 -8.57 13.14
N ILE A 51 -23.00 -7.68 12.75
CA ILE A 51 -21.68 -8.03 12.21
C ILE A 51 -20.81 -8.60 13.33
N ALA A 52 -20.30 -9.81 13.10
CA ALA A 52 -19.40 -10.48 14.01
C ALA A 52 -18.00 -10.50 13.38
N LEU A 53 -17.06 -9.85 14.05
CA LEU A 53 -15.66 -9.82 13.63
C LEU A 53 -14.97 -11.11 14.10
N ASN A 54 -14.20 -11.74 13.21
CA ASN A 54 -13.49 -12.97 13.53
C ASN A 54 -12.33 -12.70 14.50
N ASN A 55 -12.27 -13.44 15.61
CA ASN A 55 -11.15 -13.34 16.55
C ASN A 55 -9.93 -14.15 16.12
N THR A 56 -10.06 -14.99 15.10
CA THR A 56 -9.01 -15.87 14.59
C THR A 56 -9.12 -15.98 13.07
N GLY A 57 -7.99 -16.00 12.37
CA GLY A 57 -7.95 -16.13 10.91
C GLY A 57 -8.18 -14.82 10.16
N GLY A 58 -8.30 -13.70 10.88
CA GLY A 58 -8.52 -12.39 10.30
C GLY A 58 -9.95 -12.10 9.83
N ASP A 59 -10.18 -10.84 9.48
CA ASP A 59 -11.44 -10.35 8.89
C ASP A 59 -11.20 -9.02 8.16
N ALA A 60 -12.24 -8.54 7.50
CA ALA A 60 -12.30 -7.26 6.83
C ALA A 60 -13.57 -6.50 7.22
N VAL A 61 -13.47 -5.19 7.36
CA VAL A 61 -14.63 -4.29 7.44
C VAL A 61 -14.51 -3.24 6.36
N LYS A 62 -15.51 -3.19 5.48
CA LYS A 62 -15.59 -2.25 4.37
C LYS A 62 -16.66 -1.21 4.66
N LEU A 63 -16.40 0.04 4.30
CA LEU A 63 -17.31 1.17 4.42
C LEU A 63 -17.72 1.63 3.03
N TYR A 64 -19.01 1.86 2.81
CA TYR A 64 -19.57 2.27 1.52
C TYR A 64 -20.39 3.55 1.64
N TRP A 65 -20.30 4.35 0.59
CA TRP A 65 -21.19 5.47 0.33
C TRP A 65 -22.63 4.96 0.11
N PRO A 66 -23.66 5.83 0.23
CA PRO A 66 -25.05 5.45 -0.06
C PRO A 66 -25.30 4.98 -1.51
N ASN A 67 -24.42 5.36 -2.44
CA ASN A 67 -24.47 4.90 -3.83
C ASN A 67 -23.84 3.50 -4.04
N GLY A 68 -23.29 2.89 -2.98
CA GLY A 68 -22.64 1.57 -3.00
C GLY A 68 -21.16 1.59 -3.37
N GLU A 69 -20.54 2.75 -3.60
CA GLU A 69 -19.10 2.86 -3.84
C GLU A 69 -18.31 2.70 -2.54
N LEU A 70 -17.16 2.02 -2.62
CA LEU A 70 -16.28 1.80 -1.47
C LEU A 70 -15.62 3.13 -1.04
N VAL A 71 -15.65 3.41 0.26
CA VAL A 71 -15.03 4.57 0.89
C VAL A 71 -13.66 4.23 1.47
N ASP A 72 -13.63 3.20 2.32
CA ASP A 72 -12.45 2.79 3.09
C ASP A 72 -12.62 1.32 3.50
N ALA A 73 -11.52 0.67 3.87
CA ALA A 73 -11.52 -0.69 4.35
C ALA A 73 -10.46 -0.90 5.45
N ALA A 74 -10.79 -1.76 6.39
CA ALA A 74 -9.89 -2.24 7.43
C ALA A 74 -9.74 -3.74 7.28
N PHE A 75 -8.51 -4.23 7.14
CA PHE A 75 -8.20 -5.65 7.08
C PHE A 75 -7.29 -5.98 8.25
N TYR A 76 -7.57 -7.07 8.94
CA TYR A 76 -6.66 -7.60 9.96
C TYR A 76 -6.51 -9.10 9.78
N GLY A 77 -5.28 -9.58 9.92
CA GLY A 77 -4.92 -11.00 9.89
C GLY A 77 -4.69 -11.56 11.28
N GLY A 78 -4.48 -12.87 11.37
CA GLY A 78 -4.04 -13.53 12.59
C GLY A 78 -5.13 -13.69 13.66
N SER A 79 -4.73 -13.69 14.93
CA SER A 79 -5.64 -13.82 16.07
C SER A 79 -5.71 -12.52 16.86
N ALA A 80 -6.92 -12.02 17.09
CA ALA A 80 -7.15 -10.89 17.99
C ALA A 80 -6.97 -11.37 19.43
N ALA A 81 -6.00 -10.81 20.16
CA ALA A 81 -5.88 -11.11 21.58
C ALA A 81 -7.04 -10.50 22.37
N GLU A 82 -7.35 -11.07 23.53
CA GLU A 82 -8.39 -10.52 24.41
C GLU A 82 -8.09 -9.05 24.74
N GLU A 83 -9.13 -8.22 24.77
CA GLU A 83 -9.05 -6.79 25.09
C GLU A 83 -8.15 -5.98 24.13
N GLN A 84 -8.04 -6.38 22.87
CA GLN A 84 -7.37 -5.62 21.81
C GLN A 84 -8.34 -5.20 20.71
N SER A 85 -8.05 -4.07 20.06
CA SER A 85 -8.74 -3.61 18.87
C SER A 85 -7.77 -3.36 17.72
N TRP A 86 -8.16 -3.70 16.50
CA TRP A 86 -7.46 -3.26 15.30
C TRP A 86 -7.77 -1.79 15.03
N SER A 87 -6.75 -0.93 15.02
CA SER A 87 -6.93 0.52 15.09
C SER A 87 -5.99 1.27 14.14
N ARG A 88 -6.48 2.37 13.59
CA ARG A 88 -5.78 3.18 12.59
C ARG A 88 -5.07 4.36 13.24
N PHE A 89 -3.77 4.48 13.00
CA PHE A 89 -2.90 5.59 13.39
C PHE A 89 -2.34 6.27 12.14
N ASP A 90 -1.55 7.34 12.31
CA ASP A 90 -0.85 7.99 11.19
C ASP A 90 0.19 7.06 10.55
N SER A 91 0.74 6.12 11.33
CA SER A 91 1.67 5.08 10.88
C SER A 91 1.00 3.85 10.24
N GLY A 92 -0.33 3.82 10.14
CA GLY A 92 -1.08 2.69 9.59
C GLY A 92 -1.94 1.94 10.63
N TRP A 93 -2.35 0.73 10.27
CA TRP A 93 -3.18 -0.12 11.13
C TRP A 93 -2.33 -0.98 12.07
N GLN A 94 -2.74 -1.08 13.33
CA GLN A 94 -2.07 -1.93 14.33
C GLN A 94 -3.03 -2.37 15.45
N TRP A 95 -2.65 -3.41 16.20
CA TRP A 95 -3.33 -3.80 17.44
C TRP A 95 -3.12 -2.75 18.53
N ALA A 96 -4.18 -2.41 19.24
CA ALA A 96 -4.26 -1.25 20.12
C ALA A 96 -5.20 -1.50 21.30
N THR A 97 -5.18 -0.58 22.27
CA THR A 97 -6.17 -0.58 23.35
C THR A 97 -7.54 -0.15 22.81
N PRO A 98 -8.63 -0.91 23.10
CA PRO A 98 -9.98 -0.55 22.70
C PRO A 98 -10.40 0.84 23.17
N THR A 99 -10.67 1.72 22.21
CA THR A 99 -10.91 3.16 22.41
C THR A 99 -12.21 3.57 21.73
N ARG A 100 -13.32 3.07 22.27
CA ARG A 100 -14.65 3.23 21.66
C ARG A 100 -15.10 4.70 21.62
N GLY A 101 -15.16 5.27 20.42
CA GLY A 101 -15.73 6.60 20.17
C GLY A 101 -14.80 7.77 20.50
N VAL A 102 -13.50 7.49 20.67
CA VAL A 102 -12.45 8.47 20.95
C VAL A 102 -11.19 8.11 20.16
N GLU A 103 -10.15 8.92 20.29
CA GLU A 103 -8.87 8.70 19.63
C GLU A 103 -8.20 7.38 20.04
N ASN A 104 -7.59 6.72 19.06
CA ASN A 104 -6.94 5.42 19.25
C ASN A 104 -5.71 5.53 20.13
N GLN A 105 -5.53 4.57 21.05
CA GLN A 105 -4.39 4.52 21.97
C GLN A 105 -3.57 3.25 21.74
N PRO A 106 -2.23 3.33 21.62
CA PRO A 106 -1.38 2.15 21.46
C PRO A 106 -1.49 1.22 22.68
N LEU A 107 -1.15 -0.06 22.52
CA LEU A 107 -1.08 -1.00 23.64
C LEU A 107 -0.10 -0.49 24.71
N ALA A 108 -0.50 -0.57 25.97
CA ALA A 108 0.42 -0.33 27.08
C ALA A 108 1.51 -1.41 27.09
N GLN A 109 2.78 -1.02 27.06
CA GLN A 109 3.89 -1.96 27.21
C GLN A 109 3.79 -2.60 28.60
N SER A 110 3.79 -3.94 28.66
CA SER A 110 3.85 -4.68 29.91
C SER A 110 5.26 -4.58 30.48
N ASP A 111 5.44 -3.74 31.50
CA ASP A 111 6.64 -3.75 32.36
C ASP A 111 6.62 -5.03 33.22
N GLU A 112 7.13 -6.15 32.69
CA GLU A 112 7.46 -7.33 33.51
C GLU A 112 8.89 -7.23 34.05
N THR A 113 8.97 -6.65 35.26
CA THR A 113 9.78 -7.02 36.44
C THR A 113 11.29 -7.25 36.35
N ASP A 114 12.01 -6.32 37.01
CA ASP A 114 12.91 -6.52 38.17
C ASP A 114 14.35 -7.00 37.95
N ASN A 115 15.31 -6.06 37.96
CA ASN A 115 16.43 -6.07 38.92
C ASN A 115 17.13 -4.68 38.96
N PRO A 116 17.54 -4.16 40.14
CA PRO A 116 18.19 -2.86 40.27
C PRO A 116 19.71 -3.01 40.27
N ASP A 117 20.42 -2.24 39.45
CA ASP A 117 21.71 -1.65 39.82
C ASP A 117 22.16 -0.60 38.80
N GLU A 118 22.92 0.35 39.34
CA GLU A 118 23.13 1.70 38.88
C GLU A 118 23.93 1.92 37.58
N GLU A 119 23.56 3.06 36.96
CA GLU A 119 24.39 4.10 36.34
C GLU A 119 25.21 3.86 35.05
N THR A 120 24.90 4.76 34.12
CA THR A 120 25.74 5.37 33.07
C THR A 120 26.11 4.50 31.88
N GLY A 121 25.43 4.75 30.76
CA GLY A 121 25.89 4.28 29.46
C GLY A 121 24.94 4.71 28.35
N SER A 122 25.47 5.48 27.41
CA SER A 122 24.89 5.92 26.14
C SER A 122 23.71 5.11 25.62
N THR A 123 22.67 5.83 25.17
CA THR A 123 21.64 5.32 24.27
C THR A 123 22.29 4.73 23.01
N PHE A 124 22.53 3.43 23.02
CA PHE A 124 22.77 2.65 21.82
C PHE A 124 21.41 2.44 21.15
N LEU A 125 21.29 2.94 19.92
CA LEU A 125 20.19 2.64 19.03
C LEU A 125 20.17 1.12 18.82
N VAL A 126 19.16 0.45 19.37
CA VAL A 126 18.88 -0.94 18.98
C VAL A 126 18.14 -0.85 17.65
N PRO A 127 18.69 -1.40 16.55
CA PRO A 127 17.92 -1.49 15.33
C PRO A 127 16.70 -2.38 15.61
N VAL A 128 15.51 -1.85 15.36
CA VAL A 128 14.29 -2.66 15.24
C VAL A 128 14.57 -3.59 14.07
N THR A 129 14.97 -4.81 14.41
CA THR A 129 15.14 -5.89 13.44
C THR A 129 13.72 -6.34 13.13
N ALA A 130 13.28 -6.21 11.88
CA ALA A 130 12.05 -6.83 11.41
C ALA A 130 12.07 -8.30 11.86
N ALA A 131 10.97 -8.75 12.46
CA ALA A 131 10.89 -10.13 12.92
C ALA A 131 10.88 -11.03 11.68
N LEU A 132 12.01 -11.68 11.41
CA LEU A 132 12.06 -12.79 10.45
C LEU A 132 10.96 -13.79 10.83
N PRO A 133 10.31 -14.45 9.85
CA PRO A 133 9.32 -15.48 10.14
C PRO A 133 9.91 -16.51 11.12
N PRO A 134 9.12 -17.04 12.07
CA PRO A 134 9.65 -17.91 13.13
C PRO A 134 10.47 -19.05 12.52
N GLU A 135 11.70 -19.26 13.00
CA GLU A 135 12.53 -20.39 12.56
C GLU A 135 11.74 -21.69 12.64
N GLY A 136 11.69 -22.45 11.53
CA GLY A 136 10.92 -23.70 11.46
C GLY A 136 9.52 -23.59 10.83
N SER A 137 9.15 -22.43 10.29
CA SER A 137 7.85 -22.22 9.65
C SER A 137 7.85 -22.54 8.15
N LEU A 138 6.66 -22.90 7.64
CA LEU A 138 6.33 -22.92 6.20
C LEU A 138 5.43 -21.73 5.92
N PHE A 139 5.70 -20.92 4.90
CA PHE A 139 4.91 -19.72 4.61
C PHE A 139 4.89 -19.41 3.11
N LEU A 140 3.92 -18.61 2.69
CA LEU A 140 3.78 -18.09 1.33
C LEU A 140 4.85 -17.03 1.08
N THR A 141 5.52 -17.09 -0.07
CA THR A 141 6.59 -16.12 -0.41
C THR A 141 6.30 -15.31 -1.65
N GLU A 142 5.68 -15.89 -2.67
CA GLU A 142 5.45 -15.20 -3.92
C GLU A 142 4.27 -15.82 -4.68
N LEU A 143 3.48 -14.97 -5.34
CA LEU A 143 2.33 -15.37 -6.16
C LEU A 143 2.49 -14.76 -7.55
N LEU A 144 2.07 -15.46 -8.61
CA LEU A 144 1.85 -14.86 -9.93
C LEU A 144 0.38 -15.01 -10.34
N PRO A 145 -0.49 -14.05 -10.01
CA PRO A 145 -1.91 -14.12 -10.37
C PRO A 145 -2.21 -13.80 -11.83
N ASN A 146 -1.44 -12.88 -12.44
CA ASN A 146 -1.73 -12.36 -13.79
C ASN A 146 -0.49 -12.50 -14.69
N PRO A 147 -0.13 -13.73 -15.11
CA PRO A 147 1.03 -13.95 -15.98
C PRO A 147 0.87 -13.25 -17.33
N ASP A 148 1.98 -12.83 -17.94
CA ASP A 148 1.93 -12.27 -19.28
C ASP A 148 1.45 -13.31 -20.31
N GLY A 149 0.48 -12.89 -21.13
CA GLY A 149 -0.01 -13.68 -22.25
C GLY A 149 -1.13 -14.64 -21.87
N ARG A 150 -0.81 -15.85 -21.38
CA ARG A 150 -1.82 -16.87 -21.08
C ARG A 150 -1.99 -17.07 -19.58
N ASP A 151 -3.23 -17.01 -19.12
CA ASP A 151 -3.68 -17.24 -17.74
C ASP A 151 -3.46 -18.69 -17.22
N ASP A 152 -2.75 -19.57 -17.95
CA ASP A 152 -2.42 -20.94 -17.55
C ASP A 152 -1.06 -21.05 -16.79
N HIS A 153 -0.33 -19.94 -16.64
CA HIS A 153 0.99 -19.89 -15.98
C HIS A 153 0.94 -19.30 -14.56
N GLU A 154 -0.22 -19.22 -13.93
CA GLU A 154 -0.33 -18.77 -12.53
C GLU A 154 0.37 -19.75 -11.57
N TRP A 155 0.93 -19.23 -10.48
CA TRP A 155 1.56 -20.06 -9.48
C TRP A 155 1.58 -19.43 -8.07
N ILE A 156 1.76 -20.31 -7.08
CA ILE A 156 1.92 -19.98 -5.66
C ILE A 156 3.23 -20.59 -5.18
N GLU A 157 4.04 -19.83 -4.47
CA GLU A 157 5.30 -20.28 -3.88
C GLU A 157 5.25 -20.33 -2.36
N LEU A 158 5.87 -21.37 -1.80
CA LEU A 158 6.12 -21.53 -0.38
C LEU A 158 7.63 -21.60 -0.09
N HIS A 159 8.02 -21.15 1.10
CA HIS A 159 9.37 -21.33 1.64
C HIS A 159 9.35 -21.99 3.02
N ALA A 160 10.31 -22.89 3.24
CA ALA A 160 10.56 -23.52 4.54
C ALA A 160 11.74 -22.83 5.24
N SER A 161 11.48 -22.05 6.29
CA SER A 161 12.55 -21.46 7.14
C SER A 161 13.17 -22.46 8.12
N SER A 162 12.82 -23.75 8.02
CA SER A 162 13.29 -24.81 8.91
C SER A 162 14.71 -25.27 8.59
N THR A 163 15.39 -25.80 9.62
CA THR A 163 16.68 -26.48 9.48
C THR A 163 16.54 -27.97 9.16
N GLU A 164 15.31 -28.51 9.23
CA GLU A 164 14.96 -29.89 8.91
C GLU A 164 13.89 -29.91 7.80
N PRO A 165 13.81 -30.97 6.97
CA PRO A 165 12.79 -31.06 5.92
C PRO A 165 11.37 -30.98 6.48
N ILE A 166 10.48 -30.22 5.82
CA ILE A 166 9.05 -30.14 6.16
C ILE A 166 8.26 -31.10 5.27
N ASP A 167 7.58 -32.07 5.87
CA ASP A 167 6.62 -32.94 5.19
C ASP A 167 5.30 -32.19 4.95
N LEU A 168 4.90 -32.05 3.69
CA LEU A 168 3.67 -31.39 3.28
C LEU A 168 2.48 -32.35 3.18
N THR A 169 2.63 -33.58 3.67
CA THR A 169 1.54 -34.56 3.68
C THR A 169 0.34 -34.02 4.47
N GLY A 170 -0.77 -33.86 3.77
CA GLY A 170 -2.03 -33.40 4.36
C GLY A 170 -2.29 -31.90 4.26
N TRP A 171 -1.30 -31.11 3.90
CA TRP A 171 -1.45 -29.68 3.63
C TRP A 171 -2.23 -29.43 2.33
N SER A 172 -2.81 -28.24 2.22
CA SER A 172 -3.49 -27.81 0.99
C SER A 172 -3.26 -26.33 0.69
N LEU A 173 -3.37 -25.99 -0.60
CA LEU A 173 -3.39 -24.63 -1.10
C LEU A 173 -4.80 -24.28 -1.59
N ASP A 174 -5.18 -23.02 -1.48
CA ASP A 174 -6.50 -22.53 -1.88
C ASP A 174 -6.45 -21.06 -2.31
N ASP A 175 -7.33 -20.63 -3.22
CA ASP A 175 -7.40 -19.26 -3.75
C ASP A 175 -8.44 -18.36 -3.03
N GLY A 176 -9.08 -18.88 -1.98
CA GLY A 176 -10.03 -18.11 -1.16
C GLY A 176 -11.43 -18.69 -1.18
N ASP A 177 -12.27 -18.20 -0.26
CA ASP A 177 -13.63 -18.70 -0.13
C ASP A 177 -14.48 -18.36 -1.37
N GLY A 178 -15.06 -19.40 -1.98
CA GLY A 178 -15.85 -19.27 -3.20
C GLY A 178 -15.03 -19.32 -4.51
N GLY A 179 -13.71 -19.52 -4.41
CA GLY A 179 -12.80 -19.73 -5.53
C GLY A 179 -12.80 -21.16 -6.08
N SER A 180 -11.62 -21.63 -6.45
CA SER A 180 -11.38 -22.99 -6.93
C SER A 180 -11.56 -24.02 -5.82
N LYS A 181 -11.44 -25.31 -6.18
CA LYS A 181 -11.39 -26.36 -5.15
C LYS A 181 -9.99 -26.34 -4.50
N PRO A 182 -9.87 -26.41 -3.17
CA PRO A 182 -8.58 -26.51 -2.51
C PRO A 182 -7.73 -27.64 -3.08
N TYR A 183 -6.49 -27.33 -3.42
CA TYR A 183 -5.51 -28.29 -3.90
C TYR A 183 -4.84 -29.00 -2.73
N ARG A 184 -5.05 -30.32 -2.61
CA ARG A 184 -4.38 -31.12 -1.60
C ARG A 184 -2.99 -31.53 -2.08
N ILE A 185 -1.95 -31.16 -1.32
CA ILE A 185 -0.57 -31.47 -1.67
C ILE A 185 -0.37 -33.00 -1.63
N PRO A 186 0.27 -33.61 -2.66
CA PRO A 186 0.48 -35.04 -2.72
C PRO A 186 1.21 -35.60 -1.51
N VAL A 187 0.84 -36.82 -1.09
CA VAL A 187 1.52 -37.53 0.00
C VAL A 187 2.97 -37.80 -0.38
N GLY A 188 3.89 -37.53 0.56
CA GLY A 188 5.33 -37.71 0.34
C GLY A 188 6.03 -36.51 -0.30
N THR A 189 5.32 -35.40 -0.55
CA THR A 189 5.95 -34.12 -0.87
C THR A 189 6.63 -33.58 0.37
N ALA A 190 7.93 -33.30 0.29
CA ALA A 190 8.68 -32.65 1.34
C ALA A 190 9.49 -31.47 0.77
N VAL A 191 9.58 -30.40 1.55
CA VAL A 191 10.42 -29.23 1.25
C VAL A 191 11.72 -29.37 2.03
N ALA A 192 12.85 -29.25 1.34
CA ALA A 192 14.16 -29.29 1.99
C ALA A 192 14.38 -28.05 2.89
N PRO A 193 15.29 -28.11 3.87
CA PRO A 193 15.64 -26.96 4.70
C PRO A 193 16.01 -25.73 3.86
N GLY A 194 15.39 -24.57 4.13
CA GLY A 194 15.64 -23.32 3.42
C GLY A 194 15.23 -23.32 1.94
N ALA A 195 14.48 -24.33 1.48
CA ALA A 195 14.10 -24.46 0.09
C ALA A 195 12.75 -23.82 -0.20
N TYR A 196 12.60 -23.42 -1.47
CA TYR A 196 11.37 -22.88 -2.05
C TYR A 196 10.69 -23.96 -2.88
N VAL A 197 9.36 -23.94 -2.93
CA VAL A 197 8.57 -24.85 -3.75
C VAL A 197 7.46 -24.09 -4.45
N VAL A 198 7.36 -24.28 -5.77
CA VAL A 198 6.39 -23.60 -6.64
C VAL A 198 5.28 -24.57 -7.05
N PHE A 199 4.04 -24.13 -6.91
CA PHE A 199 2.83 -24.85 -7.30
C PHE A 199 2.12 -24.12 -8.43
N ASN A 200 2.27 -24.62 -9.66
CA ASN A 200 1.66 -24.04 -10.86
C ASN A 200 0.19 -24.45 -11.01
N LYS A 201 -0.60 -23.60 -11.66
CA LYS A 201 -2.02 -23.82 -12.01
C LYS A 201 -2.29 -25.13 -12.72
N GLU A 202 -1.42 -25.55 -13.63
CA GLU A 202 -1.57 -26.84 -14.32
C GLU A 202 -1.60 -28.02 -13.33
N ALA A 203 -0.81 -27.95 -12.26
CA ALA A 203 -0.75 -28.98 -11.23
C ALA A 203 -1.85 -28.83 -10.17
N THR A 204 -2.19 -27.59 -9.80
CA THR A 204 -3.10 -27.33 -8.68
C THR A 204 -4.56 -27.23 -9.09
N GLY A 205 -4.83 -26.70 -10.29
CA GLY A 205 -6.15 -26.28 -10.75
C GLY A 205 -6.68 -25.02 -10.07
N LEU A 206 -5.87 -24.34 -9.23
CA LEU A 206 -6.24 -23.07 -8.59
C LEU A 206 -6.21 -21.94 -9.61
N SER A 207 -7.14 -20.99 -9.50
CA SER A 207 -7.28 -19.88 -10.43
C SER A 207 -7.24 -18.57 -9.65
N LEU A 208 -6.07 -17.95 -9.66
CA LEU A 208 -5.81 -16.69 -8.99
C LEU A 208 -6.47 -15.55 -9.79
N ASN A 209 -7.52 -14.94 -9.24
CA ASN A 209 -8.28 -13.90 -9.94
C ASN A 209 -7.45 -12.61 -10.07
N ASN A 210 -7.30 -12.08 -11.29
CA ASN A 210 -6.57 -10.81 -11.55
C ASN A 210 -7.12 -9.57 -10.82
N ALA A 211 -8.32 -9.68 -10.23
CA ALA A 211 -8.93 -8.66 -9.39
C ALA A 211 -8.67 -8.99 -7.91
N LEU A 212 -9.68 -8.89 -7.05
CA LEU A 212 -9.58 -9.23 -5.64
C LEU A 212 -9.51 -10.75 -5.51
N ASP A 213 -8.48 -11.26 -4.84
CA ASP A 213 -8.37 -12.67 -4.51
C ASP A 213 -7.41 -12.91 -3.33
N SER A 214 -7.20 -14.18 -2.99
CA SER A 214 -6.23 -14.57 -1.96
C SER A 214 -5.47 -15.83 -2.32
N ALA A 215 -4.40 -16.11 -1.58
CA ALA A 215 -3.77 -17.42 -1.53
C ALA A 215 -3.70 -17.87 -0.08
N ARG A 216 -4.13 -19.10 0.20
CA ARG A 216 -4.17 -19.70 1.54
C ARG A 216 -3.37 -20.98 1.57
N LEU A 217 -2.50 -21.10 2.56
CA LEU A 217 -1.86 -22.35 2.95
C LEU A 217 -2.61 -22.91 4.17
N ILE A 218 -3.06 -24.15 4.06
CA ILE A 218 -3.91 -24.81 5.06
C ILE A 218 -3.18 -26.04 5.60
N ASP A 219 -3.12 -26.16 6.93
CA ASP A 219 -2.46 -27.25 7.62
C ASP A 219 -3.26 -28.58 7.52
N PRO A 220 -2.67 -29.72 7.93
CA PRO A 220 -3.37 -31.02 7.91
C PRO A 220 -4.62 -31.13 8.80
N ASN A 221 -4.80 -30.20 9.74
CA ASN A 221 -5.99 -30.13 10.60
C ASN A 221 -7.11 -29.27 9.98
N GLY A 222 -6.87 -28.67 8.82
CA GLY A 222 -7.81 -27.79 8.12
C GLY A 222 -7.77 -26.34 8.62
N ARG A 223 -6.74 -25.95 9.39
CA ARG A 223 -6.55 -24.56 9.83
C ARG A 223 -5.79 -23.79 8.76
N ILE A 224 -6.21 -22.56 8.45
CA ILE A 224 -5.39 -21.63 7.65
C ILE A 224 -4.11 -21.36 8.44
N TRP A 225 -3.00 -21.82 7.88
CA TRP A 225 -1.67 -21.68 8.43
C TRP A 225 -1.06 -20.34 8.04
N ASP A 226 -1.23 -19.95 6.77
CA ASP A 226 -0.79 -18.68 6.22
C ASP A 226 -1.73 -18.22 5.10
N GLN A 227 -1.84 -16.90 4.90
CA GLN A 227 -2.68 -16.32 3.87
C GLN A 227 -2.22 -14.91 3.48
N VAL A 228 -2.30 -14.62 2.19
CA VAL A 228 -2.18 -13.26 1.64
C VAL A 228 -3.37 -12.96 0.75
N SER A 229 -3.79 -11.69 0.70
CA SER A 229 -4.82 -11.21 -0.24
C SER A 229 -4.27 -10.07 -1.07
N TYR A 230 -4.79 -9.89 -2.28
CA TYR A 230 -4.39 -8.82 -3.19
C TYR A 230 -5.61 -8.29 -3.95
N GLU A 231 -5.56 -7.02 -4.39
CA GLU A 231 -6.74 -6.33 -4.93
C GLU A 231 -6.83 -6.31 -6.47
N LYS A 232 -5.70 -6.09 -7.14
CA LYS A 232 -5.62 -6.05 -8.60
C LYS A 232 -4.20 -6.42 -9.01
N ALA A 233 -4.09 -7.53 -9.73
CA ALA A 233 -2.81 -8.03 -10.23
C ALA A 233 -2.41 -7.31 -11.53
N PRO A 234 -1.29 -6.56 -11.53
CA PRO A 234 -0.69 -6.07 -12.77
C PRO A 234 -0.27 -7.26 -13.66
N SER A 235 -0.42 -7.11 -14.97
CA SER A 235 0.05 -8.13 -15.91
C SER A 235 1.55 -8.31 -15.79
N GLY A 236 2.01 -9.56 -15.69
CA GLY A 236 3.42 -9.92 -15.67
C GLY A 236 4.11 -9.76 -14.31
N ASN A 237 3.47 -9.13 -13.32
CA ASN A 237 4.06 -8.91 -12.00
C ASN A 237 3.66 -10.02 -11.02
N SER A 238 4.61 -10.45 -10.20
CA SER A 238 4.33 -11.31 -9.05
C SER A 238 4.12 -10.46 -7.79
N TYR A 239 3.33 -10.98 -6.85
CA TYR A 239 3.16 -10.41 -5.53
C TYR A 239 4.11 -11.15 -4.59
N ALA A 240 5.12 -10.46 -4.08
CA ALA A 240 6.25 -11.05 -3.35
C ALA A 240 6.32 -10.50 -1.92
N TYR A 241 6.64 -11.37 -0.97
CA TYR A 241 6.82 -11.04 0.44
C TYR A 241 8.26 -10.62 0.75
N ASP A 242 8.45 -9.41 1.28
CA ASP A 242 9.71 -8.90 1.79
C ASP A 242 9.82 -9.19 3.29
N ALA A 243 10.59 -10.21 3.65
CA ALA A 243 10.81 -10.57 5.05
C ALA A 243 11.61 -9.53 5.86
N LEU A 244 12.33 -8.60 5.20
CA LEU A 244 13.05 -7.51 5.87
C LEU A 244 12.14 -6.34 6.19
N GLN A 245 11.08 -6.14 5.41
CA GLN A 245 10.11 -5.06 5.60
C GLN A 245 8.77 -5.55 6.18
N ASP A 246 8.57 -6.87 6.25
CA ASP A 246 7.32 -7.52 6.67
C ASP A 246 6.13 -7.04 5.82
N GLU A 247 6.33 -6.97 4.51
CA GLU A 247 5.36 -6.40 3.57
C GLU A 247 5.28 -7.20 2.27
N TRP A 248 4.08 -7.27 1.68
CA TRP A 248 3.88 -7.82 0.35
C TRP A 248 3.83 -6.71 -0.70
N SER A 249 4.62 -6.84 -1.76
CA SER A 249 4.73 -5.86 -2.84
C SER A 249 4.64 -6.50 -4.22
N TRP A 250 4.12 -5.76 -5.19
CA TRP A 250 4.19 -6.17 -6.59
C TRP A 250 5.59 -5.94 -7.14
N VAL A 251 6.20 -6.99 -7.69
CA VAL A 251 7.52 -6.94 -8.32
C VAL A 251 7.42 -7.38 -9.78
N SER A 252 8.18 -6.72 -10.65
CA SER A 252 8.30 -7.10 -12.07
C SER A 252 9.27 -8.27 -12.27
N GLN A 253 10.25 -8.43 -11.37
CA GLN A 253 11.17 -9.55 -11.36
C GLN A 253 10.59 -10.71 -10.54
N GLN A 254 10.07 -11.71 -11.24
CA GLN A 254 9.58 -12.96 -10.65
C GLN A 254 10.74 -13.83 -10.16
N THR A 255 10.59 -14.49 -9.01
CA THR A 255 11.64 -15.34 -8.41
C THR A 255 11.21 -16.78 -8.13
N PRO A 256 10.54 -17.50 -9.05
CA PRO A 256 10.07 -18.86 -8.81
C PRO A 256 11.22 -19.82 -8.49
N GLY A 257 11.12 -20.48 -7.34
CA GLY A 257 12.06 -21.43 -6.77
C GLY A 257 13.22 -20.79 -6.01
N GLY A 258 13.17 -19.49 -5.71
CA GLY A 258 14.27 -18.76 -5.11
C GLY A 258 13.83 -17.66 -4.16
N ALA A 259 14.80 -17.01 -3.51
CA ALA A 259 14.53 -15.89 -2.64
C ALA A 259 14.05 -14.67 -3.44
N ASN A 260 13.02 -13.99 -2.92
CA ASN A 260 12.47 -12.78 -3.50
C ASN A 260 13.55 -11.70 -3.68
N VAL A 261 13.58 -11.12 -4.87
CA VAL A 261 14.46 -10.01 -5.20
C VAL A 261 13.60 -8.76 -5.31
N PHE A 262 13.67 -7.94 -4.28
CA PHE A 262 13.16 -6.58 -4.34
C PHE A 262 14.26 -5.74 -4.98
N GLU A 263 13.96 -5.08 -6.09
CA GLU A 263 14.85 -4.03 -6.59
C GLU A 263 14.94 -2.97 -5.50
N LYS A 264 16.03 -3.03 -4.73
CA LYS A 264 16.42 -1.93 -3.88
C LYS A 264 16.60 -0.77 -4.84
N ALA A 265 15.75 0.26 -4.73
CA ALA A 265 16.07 1.55 -5.32
C ALA A 265 17.55 1.81 -5.01
N PRO A 266 18.37 2.25 -5.99
CA PRO A 266 19.81 2.36 -5.80
C PRO A 266 20.06 2.99 -4.44
N ASP A 267 20.78 2.25 -3.60
CA ASP A 267 21.11 2.70 -2.27
C ASP A 267 21.90 3.98 -2.45
N VAL A 268 21.25 5.13 -2.21
CA VAL A 268 21.85 6.47 -2.39
C VAL A 268 22.98 6.71 -1.37
N SER A 269 23.32 5.69 -0.56
CA SER A 269 24.54 5.63 0.25
C SER A 269 25.77 5.09 -0.51
N ASP A 270 25.63 4.65 -1.77
CA ASP A 270 26.77 4.42 -2.66
C ASP A 270 27.29 5.78 -3.20
N PRO A 271 28.52 6.20 -2.84
CA PRO A 271 29.07 7.50 -3.22
C PRO A 271 29.28 7.71 -4.73
N GLU A 272 28.94 6.76 -5.60
CA GLU A 272 28.91 6.98 -7.06
C GLU A 272 27.60 7.58 -7.60
N VAL A 273 26.52 7.65 -6.80
CA VAL A 273 25.30 8.43 -7.14
C VAL A 273 25.31 9.80 -6.42
N ALA A 274 26.50 10.38 -6.25
CA ALA A 274 26.65 11.76 -5.81
C ALA A 274 26.65 12.70 -7.02
N VAL A 275 25.46 13.00 -7.54
CA VAL A 275 25.19 14.35 -8.08
C VAL A 275 23.82 14.79 -7.59
N ALA A 276 23.80 15.33 -6.38
CA ALA A 276 22.82 16.33 -6.02
C ALA A 276 22.93 17.45 -7.05
N LEU A 277 21.88 17.68 -7.83
CA LEU A 277 21.69 18.97 -8.47
C LEU A 277 20.20 19.22 -8.57
N SER A 278 19.78 20.28 -7.90
CA SER A 278 18.72 21.15 -8.37
C SER A 278 18.77 21.16 -9.90
N VAL A 279 17.72 20.63 -10.51
CA VAL A 279 17.56 20.62 -11.97
C VAL A 279 17.30 22.07 -12.37
N SER A 280 18.34 22.91 -12.39
CA SER A 280 18.23 24.35 -12.56
C SER A 280 19.05 24.91 -13.71
N ASP A 281 19.92 24.11 -14.33
CA ASP A 281 20.80 24.58 -15.41
C ASP A 281 20.92 23.64 -16.62
N GLY A 282 20.23 22.49 -16.64
CA GLY A 282 20.25 21.56 -17.78
C GLY A 282 21.62 20.92 -18.07
N THR A 283 22.61 21.06 -17.18
CA THR A 283 23.99 20.60 -17.43
C THR A 283 24.29 19.18 -16.95
N ALA A 284 23.35 18.53 -16.26
CA ALA A 284 23.54 17.19 -15.71
C ALA A 284 23.65 16.13 -16.83
N THR A 285 24.77 15.40 -16.86
CA THR A 285 24.97 14.24 -17.74
C THR A 285 24.83 12.95 -16.95
N GLY A 286 23.85 12.11 -17.27
CA GLY A 286 23.60 10.84 -16.59
C GLY A 286 22.17 10.70 -16.07
N LEU A 287 21.96 9.73 -15.18
CA LEU A 287 20.71 9.60 -14.42
C LEU A 287 20.66 10.67 -13.33
N VAL A 288 19.51 11.29 -13.16
CA VAL A 288 19.22 12.36 -12.20
C VAL A 288 17.97 11.98 -11.44
N ALA A 289 18.01 12.12 -10.13
CA ALA A 289 16.82 12.04 -9.28
C ALA A 289 16.25 13.44 -9.05
N ALA A 290 14.98 13.63 -9.38
CA ALA A 290 14.25 14.88 -9.15
C ALA A 290 13.14 14.65 -8.12
N LYS A 291 13.23 15.35 -7.00
CA LYS A 291 12.17 15.38 -5.97
C LYS A 291 11.24 16.54 -6.20
N GLY A 292 9.94 16.28 -6.14
CA GLY A 292 8.97 17.35 -6.32
C GLY A 292 7.53 16.96 -5.99
N ILE A 293 6.67 17.97 -6.01
CA ILE A 293 5.23 17.83 -5.84
C ILE A 293 4.60 17.70 -7.23
N VAL A 294 3.73 16.72 -7.43
CA VAL A 294 2.95 16.54 -8.65
C VAL A 294 1.97 17.70 -8.80
N LEU A 295 2.13 18.47 -9.88
CA LEU A 295 1.24 19.58 -10.19
C LEU A 295 0.11 19.11 -11.07
N MET A 296 0.48 18.21 -11.99
CA MET A 296 -0.40 17.74 -13.01
C MET A 296 0.01 16.33 -13.42
N PRO A 297 -0.81 15.33 -13.07
CA PRO A 297 -0.61 13.95 -13.50
C PRO A 297 -0.63 13.81 -15.02
N ALA A 298 -0.02 12.72 -15.50
CA ALA A 298 -0.08 12.36 -16.90
C ALA A 298 -1.54 12.13 -17.35
N GLY A 299 -1.82 12.43 -18.63
CA GLY A 299 -3.16 12.30 -19.20
C GLY A 299 -4.06 13.53 -19.07
N ILE A 300 -3.68 14.53 -18.25
CA ILE A 300 -4.42 15.80 -18.15
C ILE A 300 -4.09 16.74 -19.32
N LEU A 301 -2.83 17.16 -19.47
CA LEU A 301 -2.38 17.97 -20.62
C LEU A 301 -1.78 17.14 -21.75
N ALA A 302 -1.08 16.05 -21.41
CA ALA A 302 -0.46 15.17 -22.38
C ALA A 302 -0.40 13.74 -21.84
N LYS A 303 -0.58 12.75 -22.74
CA LYS A 303 -0.53 11.33 -22.36
C LYS A 303 0.85 10.89 -21.85
N ARG A 304 1.92 11.50 -22.38
CA ARG A 304 3.33 11.10 -22.15
C ARG A 304 4.08 11.96 -21.13
N SER A 305 3.43 12.96 -20.56
CA SER A 305 4.10 13.94 -19.70
C SER A 305 3.27 14.24 -18.47
N MET A 306 3.95 14.35 -17.34
CA MET A 306 3.45 14.94 -16.11
C MET A 306 4.38 16.08 -15.68
N TYR A 307 3.97 16.87 -14.70
CA TYR A 307 4.75 18.03 -14.25
C TYR A 307 4.87 18.04 -12.75
N ILE A 308 6.10 18.29 -12.27
CA ILE A 308 6.41 18.45 -10.85
C ILE A 308 6.99 19.83 -10.56
N ALA A 309 6.79 20.34 -9.34
CA ALA A 309 7.53 21.49 -8.80
C ALA A 309 8.64 21.02 -7.86
N SER A 310 9.84 21.60 -7.98
CA SER A 310 10.93 21.36 -7.04
C SER A 310 10.61 21.90 -5.65
N GLU A 311 11.05 21.19 -4.60
CA GLU A 311 10.82 21.60 -3.21
C GLU A 311 11.97 22.44 -2.60
N GLU A 312 13.18 22.43 -3.18
CA GLU A 312 14.38 22.77 -2.40
C GLU A 312 14.91 24.20 -2.49
N THR A 313 14.29 25.13 -3.18
CA THR A 313 14.68 26.54 -3.09
C THR A 313 13.45 27.42 -3.21
N GLY A 314 13.46 28.62 -2.62
CA GLY A 314 12.37 29.61 -2.72
C GLY A 314 12.04 30.07 -4.16
N ASP A 315 12.58 29.39 -5.15
CA ASP A 315 12.43 29.56 -6.58
C ASP A 315 11.78 28.28 -7.12
N LEU A 316 10.44 28.21 -7.13
CA LEU A 316 9.71 27.08 -7.73
C LEU A 316 10.11 26.94 -9.21
N GLN A 317 10.81 25.86 -9.53
CA GLN A 317 11.06 25.46 -10.91
C GLN A 317 10.20 24.25 -11.24
N THR A 318 9.56 24.29 -12.40
CA THR A 318 8.75 23.20 -12.91
C THR A 318 9.59 22.27 -13.78
N THR A 319 9.50 20.97 -13.53
CA THR A 319 10.15 19.94 -14.33
C THR A 319 9.08 19.11 -15.05
N GLU A 320 9.23 18.93 -16.35
CA GLU A 320 8.44 17.97 -17.11
C GLU A 320 9.05 16.57 -16.88
N VAL A 321 8.25 15.62 -16.41
CA VAL A 321 8.62 14.21 -16.34
C VAL A 321 7.96 13.49 -17.53
N TYR A 322 8.78 12.96 -18.43
CA TYR A 322 8.37 12.38 -19.70
C TYR A 322 8.63 10.87 -19.73
N ASN A 323 7.63 10.10 -20.13
CA ASN A 323 7.75 8.67 -20.39
C ASN A 323 7.29 8.38 -21.84
N TYR A 324 8.15 7.77 -22.66
CA TYR A 324 7.83 7.48 -24.06
C TYR A 324 6.66 6.49 -24.22
N HIS A 325 6.58 5.50 -23.34
CA HIS A 325 5.55 4.47 -23.30
C HIS A 325 4.26 4.94 -22.62
N SER A 326 4.26 6.13 -21.99
CA SER A 326 3.14 6.66 -21.19
C SER A 326 2.85 5.83 -19.95
N GLU A 327 3.87 5.19 -19.40
CA GLU A 327 3.79 4.38 -18.18
C GLU A 327 4.09 5.29 -16.99
N PHE A 328 3.07 5.53 -16.20
CA PHE A 328 3.13 6.36 -15.00
C PHE A 328 2.30 5.68 -13.91
N PRO A 329 2.74 5.76 -12.65
CA PRO A 329 1.90 5.32 -11.54
C PRO A 329 0.65 6.18 -11.44
N LYS A 330 -0.36 5.65 -10.74
CA LYS A 330 -1.57 6.41 -10.46
C LYS A 330 -1.24 7.53 -9.47
N LEU A 331 -1.11 8.74 -9.99
CA LEU A 331 -0.75 9.94 -9.24
C LEU A 331 -1.88 10.98 -9.27
N HIS A 332 -1.99 11.74 -8.19
CA HIS A 332 -2.86 12.89 -8.04
C HIS A 332 -2.03 14.17 -7.91
N ALA A 333 -2.64 15.31 -8.23
CA ALA A 333 -2.01 16.60 -7.92
C ALA A 333 -1.86 16.72 -6.40
N GLY A 334 -0.68 17.14 -5.93
CA GLY A 334 -0.32 17.21 -4.52
C GLY A 334 0.48 16.01 -4.01
N ASP A 335 0.59 14.91 -4.76
CA ASP A 335 1.46 13.81 -4.39
C ASP A 335 2.93 14.25 -4.42
N ARG A 336 3.73 13.79 -3.47
CA ARG A 336 5.17 14.06 -3.40
C ARG A 336 5.91 12.86 -3.93
N ILE A 337 6.79 13.08 -4.90
CA ILE A 337 7.48 12.00 -5.59
C ILE A 337 8.98 12.27 -5.72
N GLU A 338 9.72 11.19 -5.95
CA GLU A 338 11.07 11.21 -6.50
C GLU A 338 11.05 10.50 -7.85
N ALA A 339 11.43 11.18 -8.92
CA ALA A 339 11.51 10.60 -10.25
C ALA A 339 12.97 10.50 -10.69
N VAL A 340 13.39 9.37 -11.24
CA VAL A 340 14.75 9.12 -11.70
C VAL A 340 14.78 8.97 -13.21
N GLY A 341 15.62 9.74 -13.89
CA GLY A 341 15.67 9.71 -15.35
C GLY A 341 16.83 10.50 -15.93
N THR A 342 16.84 10.65 -17.26
CA THR A 342 17.86 11.44 -17.96
C THR A 342 17.36 12.86 -18.22
N VAL A 343 18.21 13.86 -17.99
CA VAL A 343 17.85 15.27 -18.15
C VAL A 343 18.16 15.75 -19.57
N SER A 344 17.25 16.54 -20.13
CA SER A 344 17.45 17.31 -21.35
C SER A 344 16.77 18.67 -21.24
N GLU A 345 17.32 19.68 -21.91
CA GLU A 345 16.67 20.98 -22.04
C GLU A 345 15.90 21.06 -23.36
N GLN A 346 14.60 21.38 -23.30
CA GLN A 346 13.79 21.69 -24.49
C GLN A 346 13.06 23.02 -24.27
N ASN A 347 13.27 23.97 -25.19
CA ASN A 347 12.56 25.26 -25.21
C ASN A 347 12.61 26.04 -23.87
N GLY A 348 13.74 25.96 -23.15
CA GLY A 348 13.92 26.64 -21.85
C GLY A 348 13.19 25.99 -20.68
N SER A 349 12.63 24.79 -20.86
CA SER A 349 12.06 23.95 -19.80
C SER A 349 12.88 22.68 -19.67
N ILE A 350 13.04 22.22 -18.43
CA ILE A 350 13.83 21.03 -18.17
C ILE A 350 12.92 19.81 -18.21
N ARG A 351 13.34 18.81 -19.00
CA ARG A 351 12.67 17.52 -19.14
C ARG A 351 13.51 16.43 -18.52
N LEU A 352 12.91 15.70 -17.59
CA LEU A 352 13.40 14.43 -17.06
C LEU A 352 12.71 13.28 -17.82
N SER A 353 13.47 12.52 -18.59
CA SER A 353 12.97 11.35 -19.31
C SER A 353 13.18 10.08 -18.50
N ILE A 354 12.08 9.43 -18.11
CA ILE A 354 12.05 8.19 -17.33
C ILE A 354 11.77 6.98 -18.24
N THR A 355 12.11 5.78 -17.79
CA THR A 355 11.94 4.55 -18.60
C THR A 355 10.58 3.91 -18.40
N ASP A 356 10.11 3.85 -17.16
CA ASP A 356 8.96 3.05 -16.72
C ASP A 356 8.31 3.68 -15.48
N GLU A 357 7.28 3.03 -14.95
CA GLU A 357 6.58 3.45 -13.73
C GLU A 357 7.46 3.32 -12.47
N ALA A 358 8.35 2.33 -12.40
CA ALA A 358 9.26 2.10 -11.26
C ALA A 358 10.30 3.21 -11.10
N SER A 359 10.54 3.98 -12.17
CA SER A 359 11.35 5.20 -12.13
C SER A 359 10.75 6.33 -11.27
N ILE A 360 9.52 6.17 -10.77
CA ILE A 360 8.84 7.12 -9.89
C ILE A 360 8.54 6.47 -8.53
N ILE A 361 9.06 7.07 -7.47
CA ILE A 361 8.77 6.69 -6.09
C ILE A 361 7.79 7.69 -5.51
N ILE A 362 6.67 7.21 -4.95
CA ILE A 362 5.71 8.03 -4.21
C ILE A 362 6.21 8.15 -2.77
N LEU A 363 6.56 9.37 -2.36
CA LEU A 363 7.07 9.67 -1.03
C LEU A 363 5.95 10.03 -0.05
N ASP A 364 4.90 10.69 -0.52
CA ASP A 364 3.72 11.09 0.25
C ASP A 364 2.53 11.35 -0.71
N THR A 365 1.29 11.21 -0.24
CA THR A 365 0.09 11.41 -1.08
C THR A 365 -0.85 12.47 -0.51
N ASN A 366 -1.65 13.11 -1.37
CA ASN A 366 -2.74 14.01 -0.99
C ASN A 366 -2.32 15.21 -0.12
N ARG A 367 -1.14 15.79 -0.38
CA ARG A 367 -0.78 17.05 0.27
C ARG A 367 -1.76 18.15 -0.17
N LEU A 368 -2.38 18.82 0.80
CA LEU A 368 -3.14 20.03 0.52
C LEU A 368 -2.18 21.10 0.00
N ILE A 369 -2.26 21.40 -1.29
CA ILE A 369 -1.62 22.57 -1.86
C ILE A 369 -2.41 23.78 -1.37
N VAL A 370 -1.85 24.54 -0.42
CA VAL A 370 -2.46 25.79 0.02
C VAL A 370 -2.20 26.83 -1.08
N SER A 371 -3.19 27.03 -1.94
CA SER A 371 -3.16 28.08 -2.96
C SER A 371 -3.78 29.37 -2.44
N THR A 372 -3.29 30.49 -2.95
CA THR A 372 -3.94 31.79 -2.80
C THR A 372 -4.92 31.95 -3.96
N GLU A 373 -6.20 32.23 -3.69
CA GLU A 373 -7.13 32.60 -4.75
C GLU A 373 -6.79 33.99 -5.30
N SER A 374 -6.75 34.12 -6.63
CA SER A 374 -6.61 35.42 -7.31
C SER A 374 -7.36 35.41 -8.63
N ASP A 375 -7.80 36.58 -9.09
CA ASP A 375 -8.24 36.77 -10.47
C ASP A 375 -7.04 36.98 -11.40
N ILE A 376 -7.26 36.90 -12.72
CA ILE A 376 -6.23 37.16 -13.74
C ILE A 376 -5.63 38.57 -13.59
N ALA A 377 -6.44 39.54 -13.18
CA ALA A 377 -6.03 40.94 -13.03
C ALA A 377 -5.15 41.18 -11.78
N GLY A 378 -5.26 40.31 -10.77
CA GLY A 378 -4.52 40.36 -9.52
C GLY A 378 -3.16 39.68 -9.59
N LEU A 379 -2.87 38.94 -10.66
CA LEU A 379 -1.55 38.35 -10.89
C LEU A 379 -0.50 39.45 -11.00
N ASN A 380 0.52 39.37 -10.14
CA ASN A 380 1.62 40.32 -10.09
C ASN A 380 2.94 39.60 -9.76
N GLU A 381 4.05 40.33 -9.86
CA GLU A 381 5.40 39.78 -9.63
C GLU A 381 5.62 39.26 -8.20
N ASP A 382 4.88 39.78 -7.21
CA ASP A 382 4.96 39.32 -5.81
C ASP A 382 4.31 37.95 -5.63
N MET A 383 3.44 37.53 -6.57
CA MET A 383 2.87 36.19 -6.64
C MET A 383 3.75 35.22 -7.44
N SER A 384 4.90 35.68 -7.94
CA SER A 384 5.87 34.77 -8.56
C SER A 384 6.27 33.69 -7.56
N ARG A 385 6.27 32.44 -8.02
CA ARG A 385 6.62 31.25 -7.21
C ARG A 385 5.63 30.95 -6.06
N SER A 386 4.38 31.37 -6.18
CA SER A 386 3.27 30.98 -5.27
C SER A 386 2.22 30.13 -5.98
N TRP A 387 1.53 29.25 -5.25
CA TRP A 387 0.35 28.53 -5.73
C TRP A 387 -0.82 29.49 -5.86
N VAL A 388 -1.34 29.67 -7.08
CA VAL A 388 -2.49 30.55 -7.32
C VAL A 388 -3.61 29.77 -7.98
N THR A 389 -4.80 29.76 -7.37
CA THR A 389 -6.01 29.28 -8.04
C THR A 389 -6.66 30.46 -8.75
N ILE A 390 -6.81 30.35 -10.07
CA ILE A 390 -7.43 31.39 -10.91
C ILE A 390 -8.79 30.87 -11.40
N ALA A 391 -9.86 31.58 -11.05
CA ALA A 391 -11.19 31.33 -11.59
C ALA A 391 -11.59 32.45 -12.56
N GLY A 392 -12.10 32.08 -13.75
CA GLY A 392 -12.51 33.04 -14.76
C GLY A 392 -13.28 32.42 -15.92
N THR A 393 -13.87 33.27 -16.77
CA THR A 393 -14.62 32.85 -17.97
C THR A 393 -13.68 32.70 -19.16
N VAL A 394 -13.66 31.52 -19.78
CA VAL A 394 -12.95 31.27 -21.04
C VAL A 394 -13.82 31.72 -22.20
N SER A 395 -13.43 32.81 -22.88
CA SER A 395 -14.08 33.26 -24.11
C SER A 395 -13.26 32.87 -25.34
N ARG A 396 -13.92 32.23 -26.31
CA ARG A 396 -13.30 31.92 -27.61
C ARG A 396 -13.12 33.21 -28.40
N VAL A 397 -11.87 33.59 -28.65
CA VAL A 397 -11.57 34.70 -29.57
C VAL A 397 -11.88 34.22 -30.99
N SER A 398 -12.76 34.95 -31.67
CA SER A 398 -13.22 34.69 -33.04
C SER A 398 -12.12 34.83 -34.07
#